data_AF-M4CCV8-F1
#
_entry.id   AF-M4CCV8-F1
#
_cell.length_a   1.000
_cell.length_b   1.000
_cell.length_c   1.000
_cell.angle_alpha   90.00
_cell.angle_beta   90.00
_cell.angle_gamma   90.00
#
_symmetry.space_group_name_H-M   'P 1'
#
loop_
_entity.id
_entity.type
_entity.pdbx_description
1 polymer ?
#
loop_
_entity_poly.entity_id
_entity_poly.type
_entity_poly.pdbx_seq_one_letter_code
_entity_poly.pdbx_strand_id
1 'polypeptide(L)'
;MKLNRGCSGEHGHHHHHEALKFSNFFFMPERPRDYLVLFTRVSVLTCLIFSVSLVLRITFLSSSSASDYSSSYGLRFSAVPQKALALPPTRSLGPINISHVQFCIAGAAETWLDRSRYTSLWWRNTTRGFVWLDKPVKLPKNNSDNRFSIPVRVSDSGWTRFRFSSSRAAVRIARTIWDSYQLKLPDVRWFVMGDDDTIFFTDNLVKVLSKYDHEQMWYIGGNSESVEQDVMHAYDMAFGGGGFAISRPLAARLAGAMDGCLQRYFYFYGSDQRIAACVSEIGVPFTEERGFHQLDIRGDPFGFLAAHPLTPLVSLHHLGFLDSIFPNKNPIESLRTLTKPYNLDPHRILQQVNCHDRKRQWSISISWGYSIQIYSYFLSAKELEKPLQTFKTWRSLRNGPFTFNTRPLKPDPCQRPVTYFMDGAEDVRDSGTKTWYSVGDKNYGYCGKREHSRVTRVKRILVTSMKMAPEYWNKAPRRQCCEVMDGGGRRKEKEMSIRIRKCRSSETI
;
A
#
# COMPACT_ATOMS: atom_id res chain seq x y z
N MET A 1 -23.27 67.93 12.95
CA MET A 1 -24.09 68.83 13.80
C MET A 1 -24.24 68.16 15.15
N LYS A 2 -23.90 68.67 16.34
CA LYS A 2 -23.30 69.93 16.87
C LYS A 2 -22.61 69.46 18.17
N LEU A 3 -21.31 69.64 18.43
CA LEU A 3 -20.55 70.85 18.80
C LEU A 3 -21.02 71.57 20.07
N ASN A 4 -20.17 71.55 21.09
CA ASN A 4 -19.81 72.66 21.99
C ASN A 4 -18.34 72.43 22.40
N ARG A 5 -17.30 73.19 22.03
CA ARG A 5 -17.00 74.65 21.92
C ARG A 5 -16.86 75.39 23.26
N GLY A 6 -15.69 76.03 23.39
CA GLY A 6 -15.28 77.04 24.39
C GLY A 6 -13.75 76.98 24.55
N CYS A 7 -12.94 77.62 23.69
CA CYS A 7 -12.53 79.05 23.68
C CYS A 7 -11.75 79.42 24.95
N SER A 8 -10.62 80.14 24.96
CA SER A 8 -9.90 81.06 24.05
C SER A 8 -8.54 81.32 24.75
N GLY A 9 -7.39 81.56 24.12
CA GLY A 9 -7.08 82.59 23.13
C GLY A 9 -5.74 83.23 23.51
N GLU A 10 -4.89 83.48 22.49
CA GLU A 10 -3.78 84.45 22.42
C GLU A 10 -2.54 84.23 23.29
N HIS A 11 -1.31 84.55 22.89
CA HIS A 11 -0.72 85.11 21.68
C HIS A 11 0.80 84.82 21.74
N GLY A 12 1.48 84.65 20.61
CA GLY A 12 2.94 84.54 20.62
C GLY A 12 3.53 84.08 19.30
N HIS A 13 3.78 85.04 18.40
CA HIS A 13 4.55 84.91 17.18
C HIS A 13 5.95 84.29 17.41
N HIS A 14 6.40 83.41 16.51
CA HIS A 14 7.56 83.67 15.64
C HIS A 14 7.77 82.52 14.64
N HIS A 15 7.87 82.88 13.36
CA HIS A 15 8.26 81.98 12.27
C HIS A 15 9.79 81.78 12.25
N HIS A 16 10.24 80.53 12.21
CA HIS A 16 11.50 80.14 11.56
C HIS A 16 11.44 78.66 11.15
N HIS A 17 11.82 78.37 9.89
CA HIS A 17 12.14 77.04 9.41
C HIS A 17 13.35 76.48 10.18
N GLU A 18 13.30 75.25 10.69
CA GLU A 18 14.50 74.56 11.18
C GLU A 18 14.54 73.07 10.82
N ALA A 19 15.76 72.66 10.52
CA ALA A 19 16.22 71.37 10.05
C ALA A 19 15.89 70.18 10.97
N LEU A 20 15.86 68.98 10.36
CA LEU A 20 16.02 67.68 11.01
C LEU A 20 17.17 67.70 12.03
N LYS A 21 16.84 67.91 13.31
CA LYS A 21 17.78 67.77 14.43
C LYS A 21 17.95 66.28 14.75
N PHE A 22 19.11 65.78 14.32
CA PHE A 22 19.73 64.54 14.79
C PHE A 22 20.07 64.69 16.29
N SER A 23 19.15 64.33 17.18
CA SER A 23 19.51 64.04 18.58
C SER A 23 18.39 63.26 19.26
N ASN A 24 18.55 61.93 19.37
CA ASN A 24 17.89 61.10 20.39
C ASN A 24 18.53 59.70 20.50
N PHE A 25 19.86 59.61 20.39
CA PHE A 25 20.58 58.34 20.56
C PHE A 25 20.99 58.05 22.02
N PHE A 26 20.73 58.96 22.96
CA PHE A 26 21.03 58.77 24.38
C PHE A 26 19.78 58.96 25.23
N PHE A 27 18.92 57.94 25.26
CA PHE A 27 17.86 57.81 26.25
C PHE A 27 18.44 57.10 27.48
N MET A 28 18.68 57.81 28.57
CA MET A 28 19.03 57.24 29.88
C MET A 28 17.73 56.82 30.59
N PRO A 29 17.46 55.53 30.83
CA PRO A 29 16.19 55.09 31.40
C PRO A 29 16.10 55.35 32.91
N GLU A 30 15.00 55.93 33.38
CA GLU A 30 14.77 56.22 34.82
C GLU A 30 14.04 55.07 35.56
N ARG A 31 13.52 54.05 34.85
CA ARG A 31 12.79 52.92 35.46
C ARG A 31 13.43 51.56 35.12
N PRO A 32 13.47 50.59 36.05
CA PRO A 32 14.09 49.27 35.83
C PRO A 32 13.56 48.52 34.59
N ARG A 33 12.27 48.72 34.27
CA ARG A 33 11.61 48.09 33.11
C ARG A 33 12.16 48.61 31.77
N ASP A 34 12.61 49.85 31.73
CA ASP A 34 13.11 50.48 30.51
C ASP A 34 14.55 50.03 30.19
N TYR A 35 15.33 49.67 31.22
CA TYR A 35 16.62 48.97 31.03
C TYR A 35 16.44 47.60 30.39
N LEU A 36 15.39 46.85 30.73
CA LEU A 36 15.09 45.56 30.11
C LEU A 36 14.74 45.71 28.62
N VAL A 37 13.97 46.75 28.28
CA VAL A 37 13.62 47.07 26.88
C VAL A 37 14.84 47.56 26.10
N LEU A 38 15.70 48.37 26.72
CA LEU A 38 16.94 48.81 26.11
C LEU A 38 17.90 47.63 25.88
N PHE A 39 18.06 46.75 26.87
CA PHE A 39 18.92 45.58 26.77
C PHE A 39 18.44 44.60 25.69
N THR A 40 17.12 44.36 25.61
CA THR A 40 16.55 43.51 24.56
C THR A 40 16.70 44.13 23.17
N ARG A 41 16.48 45.44 23.01
CA ARG A 41 16.72 46.14 21.73
C ARG A 41 18.19 46.12 21.32
N VAL A 42 19.11 46.36 22.24
CA VAL A 42 20.55 46.28 21.99
C VAL A 42 20.95 44.85 21.63
N SER A 43 20.45 43.84 22.34
CA SER A 43 20.72 42.42 22.06
C SER A 43 20.18 41.97 20.69
N VAL A 44 19.00 42.43 20.30
CA VAL A 44 18.44 42.16 18.97
C VAL A 44 19.29 42.85 17.90
N LEU A 45 19.67 44.11 18.12
CA LEU A 45 20.49 44.86 17.18
C LEU A 45 21.89 44.24 17.00
N THR A 46 22.53 43.80 18.08
CA THR A 46 23.84 43.12 18.00
C THR A 46 23.74 41.78 17.28
N CYS A 47 22.69 40.99 17.53
CA CYS A 47 22.42 39.76 16.77
C CYS A 47 22.19 40.02 15.28
N LEU A 48 21.48 41.11 14.94
CA LEU A 48 21.22 41.50 13.55
C LEU A 48 22.48 41.98 12.86
N ILE A 49 23.32 42.77 13.54
CA ILE A 49 24.62 43.21 13.03
C ILE A 49 25.54 42.00 12.85
N PHE A 50 25.56 41.05 13.78
CA PHE A 50 26.40 39.86 13.68
C PHE A 50 25.96 38.95 12.52
N SER A 51 24.64 38.72 12.36
CA SER A 51 24.12 37.90 11.27
C SER A 51 24.33 38.54 9.90
N VAL A 52 24.11 39.85 9.77
CA VAL A 52 24.41 40.60 8.54
C VAL A 52 25.91 40.62 8.26
N SER A 53 26.75 40.82 9.28
CA SER A 53 28.22 40.78 9.12
C SER A 53 28.73 39.39 8.74
N LEU A 54 28.10 38.32 9.24
CA LEU A 54 28.42 36.94 8.86
C LEU A 54 28.03 36.67 7.40
N VAL A 55 26.83 37.09 6.97
CA VAL A 55 26.38 36.97 5.58
C VAL A 55 27.26 37.80 4.64
N LEU A 56 27.60 39.03 5.03
CA LEU A 56 28.52 39.90 4.27
C LEU A 56 29.93 39.30 4.23
N ARG A 57 30.46 38.76 5.33
CA ARG A 57 31.74 38.03 5.30
C ARG A 57 31.69 36.84 4.36
N ILE A 58 30.66 36.01 4.42
CA ILE A 58 30.52 34.84 3.54
C ILE A 58 30.45 35.29 2.08
N THR A 59 29.66 36.31 1.76
CA THR A 59 29.52 36.81 0.39
C THR A 59 30.78 37.51 -0.14
N PHE A 60 31.46 38.34 0.66
CA PHE A 60 32.70 39.02 0.25
C PHE A 60 33.96 38.14 0.27
N LEU A 61 34.06 37.15 1.17
CA LEU A 61 35.11 36.10 1.09
C LEU A 61 34.90 35.19 -0.12
N SER A 62 33.64 34.91 -0.50
CA SER A 62 33.32 34.15 -1.71
C SER A 62 33.60 34.96 -2.99
N SER A 63 33.53 36.29 -2.93
CA SER A 63 33.75 37.18 -4.08
C SER A 63 35.23 37.46 -4.35
N SER A 64 36.09 37.36 -3.34
CA SER A 64 37.53 37.69 -3.43
C SER A 64 38.42 36.50 -3.82
N SER A 65 37.82 35.31 -3.99
CA SER A 65 38.54 34.08 -4.33
C SER A 65 38.17 33.54 -5.74
N ALA A 66 37.29 34.22 -6.46
CA ALA A 66 36.68 33.69 -7.69
C ALA A 66 37.53 33.82 -8.98
N SER A 67 38.71 34.46 -8.92
CA SER A 67 39.56 34.63 -10.11
C SER A 67 40.90 33.89 -10.07
N ASP A 68 41.25 33.17 -8.98
CA ASP A 68 42.52 32.42 -8.90
C ASP A 68 42.39 30.99 -8.32
N TYR A 69 41.18 30.53 -7.99
CA TYR A 69 40.95 29.20 -7.41
C TYR A 69 40.61 28.10 -8.42
N SER A 70 40.74 28.36 -9.72
CA SER A 70 40.41 27.38 -10.77
C SER A 70 41.56 26.42 -11.13
N SER A 71 42.75 26.53 -10.52
CA SER A 71 43.88 25.64 -10.88
C SER A 71 44.43 24.75 -9.75
N SER A 72 44.00 24.92 -8.49
CA SER A 72 44.55 24.14 -7.34
C SER A 72 43.57 23.17 -6.69
N TYR A 73 42.27 23.28 -6.97
CA TYR A 73 41.28 22.24 -6.67
C TYR A 73 40.76 21.69 -7.98
N GLY A 74 41.60 20.90 -8.65
CA GLY A 74 41.05 19.86 -9.48
C GLY A 74 40.09 19.07 -8.60
N LEU A 75 38.78 19.28 -8.78
CA LEU A 75 37.77 18.26 -8.51
C LEU A 75 38.13 17.10 -9.43
N ARG A 76 39.20 16.39 -9.08
CA ARG A 76 39.30 14.97 -9.33
C ARG A 76 38.11 14.44 -8.56
N PHE A 77 36.97 14.33 -9.24
CA PHE A 77 36.12 13.19 -9.04
C PHE A 77 37.08 12.02 -9.21
N SER A 78 37.68 11.56 -8.10
CA SER A 78 38.32 10.26 -8.06
C SER A 78 37.24 9.36 -8.63
N ALA A 79 37.47 8.83 -9.83
CA ALA A 79 36.61 7.80 -10.38
C ALA A 79 36.47 6.82 -9.22
N VAL A 80 35.27 6.77 -8.63
CA VAL A 80 34.99 5.85 -7.53
C VAL A 80 35.47 4.53 -8.08
N PRO A 81 36.45 3.85 -7.46
CA PRO A 81 36.91 2.59 -7.99
C PRO A 81 35.67 1.75 -8.15
N GLN A 82 35.29 1.44 -9.40
CA GLN A 82 34.21 0.52 -9.72
C GLN A 82 34.68 -0.90 -9.34
N LYS A 83 35.17 -1.10 -8.12
CA LYS A 83 34.61 -2.15 -7.29
C LYS A 83 33.20 -1.70 -6.88
N ALA A 84 32.34 -1.47 -7.88
CA ALA A 84 30.98 -1.92 -7.72
C ALA A 84 31.10 -3.34 -7.20
N LEU A 85 30.30 -3.67 -6.18
CA LEU A 85 29.90 -5.06 -6.00
C LEU A 85 29.20 -5.46 -7.30
N ALA A 86 29.99 -5.73 -8.35
CA ALA A 86 29.57 -6.46 -9.52
C ALA A 86 29.34 -7.85 -8.95
N LEU A 87 28.13 -8.02 -8.40
CA LEU A 87 27.54 -9.33 -8.27
C LEU A 87 27.75 -9.98 -9.64
N PRO A 88 28.40 -11.15 -9.71
CA PRO A 88 28.61 -11.81 -10.99
C PRO A 88 27.25 -11.84 -11.68
N PRO A 89 27.14 -11.34 -12.93
CA PRO A 89 25.87 -11.34 -13.63
C PRO A 89 25.39 -12.78 -13.65
N THR A 90 24.32 -13.07 -12.92
CA THR A 90 23.60 -14.32 -13.09
C THR A 90 23.09 -14.26 -14.51
N ARG A 91 23.76 -15.00 -15.41
CA ARG A 91 23.47 -15.23 -16.84
C ARG A 91 22.08 -15.86 -17.08
N SER A 92 21.08 -15.45 -16.31
CA SER A 92 19.75 -16.01 -16.32
C SER A 92 18.88 -15.17 -17.25
N LEU A 93 19.12 -15.32 -18.55
CA LEU A 93 18.35 -14.73 -19.66
C LEU A 93 16.89 -15.21 -19.71
N GLY A 94 16.49 -16.14 -18.83
CA GLY A 94 15.15 -16.67 -18.77
C GLY A 94 14.15 -15.73 -18.07
N PRO A 95 12.86 -15.82 -18.42
CA PRO A 95 11.79 -15.04 -17.77
C PRO A 95 11.73 -15.32 -16.26
N ILE A 96 11.31 -14.31 -15.50
CA ILE A 96 11.09 -14.45 -14.06
C ILE A 96 10.01 -15.50 -13.82
N ASN A 97 10.24 -16.37 -12.84
CA ASN A 97 9.32 -17.39 -12.37
C ASN A 97 9.52 -17.56 -10.86
N ILE A 98 8.69 -18.40 -10.22
CA ILE A 98 8.65 -18.51 -8.76
C ILE A 98 9.98 -18.99 -8.13
N SER A 99 10.84 -19.72 -8.84
CA SER A 99 12.13 -20.19 -8.30
C SER A 99 13.15 -19.07 -8.09
N HIS A 100 12.94 -17.92 -8.75
CA HIS A 100 13.77 -16.73 -8.58
C HIS A 100 13.35 -15.87 -7.37
N VAL A 101 12.26 -16.22 -6.70
CA VAL A 101 11.71 -15.47 -5.56
C VAL A 101 12.02 -16.23 -4.27
N GLN A 102 12.71 -15.58 -3.33
CA GLN A 102 12.92 -16.09 -1.99
C GLN A 102 11.97 -15.40 -1.01
N PHE A 103 11.04 -16.16 -0.44
CA PHE A 103 10.16 -15.66 0.61
C PHE A 103 10.91 -15.55 1.95
N CYS A 104 10.77 -14.38 2.58
CA CYS A 104 11.41 -13.97 3.82
C CYS A 104 10.29 -13.71 4.84
N ILE A 105 9.62 -14.77 5.29
CA ILE A 105 8.39 -14.65 6.08
C ILE A 105 8.75 -14.38 7.54
N ALA A 106 8.26 -13.29 8.11
CA ALA A 106 8.46 -12.96 9.50
C ALA A 106 7.39 -13.63 10.37
N GLY A 107 7.81 -14.41 11.37
CA GLY A 107 6.90 -15.03 12.31
C GLY A 107 7.45 -15.04 13.73
N ALA A 108 6.64 -15.49 14.68
CA ALA A 108 7.06 -15.74 16.04
C ALA A 108 6.77 -17.19 16.43
N ALA A 109 7.67 -17.80 17.18
CA ALA A 109 7.59 -19.20 17.57
C ALA A 109 6.29 -19.52 18.33
N GLU A 110 5.81 -18.56 19.13
CA GLU A 110 4.59 -18.68 19.93
C GLU A 110 3.32 -18.74 19.08
N THR A 111 3.25 -17.96 17.99
CA THR A 111 2.06 -17.87 17.14
C THR A 111 2.13 -18.76 15.90
N TRP A 112 3.33 -19.24 15.54
CA TRP A 112 3.57 -19.96 14.28
C TRP A 112 2.66 -21.17 14.08
N LEU A 113 2.43 -21.98 15.11
CA LEU A 113 1.61 -23.19 14.97
C LEU A 113 0.15 -22.87 14.56
N ASP A 114 -0.42 -21.79 15.09
CA ASP A 114 -1.74 -21.32 14.68
C ASP A 114 -1.68 -20.62 13.31
N ARG A 115 -0.76 -19.66 13.14
CA ARG A 115 -0.69 -18.80 11.95
C ARG A 115 -0.20 -19.50 10.68
N SER A 116 0.52 -20.61 10.80
CA SER A 116 0.95 -21.46 9.67
C SER A 116 -0.20 -21.88 8.75
N ARG A 117 -1.44 -21.90 9.25
CA ARG A 117 -2.65 -22.15 8.45
C ARG A 117 -2.89 -21.12 7.33
N TYR A 118 -2.39 -19.89 7.48
CA TYR A 118 -2.47 -18.88 6.43
C TYR A 118 -1.40 -19.14 5.37
N THR A 119 -0.15 -19.31 5.81
CA THR A 119 0.98 -19.57 4.90
C THR A 119 0.75 -20.85 4.08
N SER A 120 0.15 -21.90 4.65
CA SER A 120 -0.10 -23.16 3.93
C SER A 120 -1.16 -23.09 2.84
N LEU A 121 -1.93 -21.99 2.74
CA LEU A 121 -2.91 -21.81 1.67
C LEU A 121 -2.26 -21.46 0.33
N TRP A 122 -1.06 -20.88 0.36
CA TRP A 122 -0.38 -20.42 -0.85
C TRP A 122 1.04 -20.99 -1.01
N TRP A 123 1.65 -21.49 0.07
CA TRP A 123 2.94 -22.15 -0.01
C TRP A 123 2.86 -23.45 -0.83
N ARG A 124 3.76 -23.61 -1.80
CA ARG A 124 3.83 -24.78 -2.70
C ARG A 124 5.22 -25.38 -2.68
N ASN A 125 5.38 -26.62 -3.10
CA ASN A 125 6.71 -27.26 -3.21
C ASN A 125 7.67 -26.54 -4.17
N THR A 126 7.14 -25.74 -5.10
CA THR A 126 7.91 -24.90 -6.03
C THR A 126 8.35 -23.57 -5.42
N THR A 127 7.75 -23.16 -4.29
CA THR A 127 8.17 -21.96 -3.56
C THR A 127 9.44 -22.24 -2.76
N ARG A 128 10.25 -21.22 -2.55
CA ARG A 128 11.47 -21.30 -1.74
C ARG A 128 11.54 -20.12 -0.79
N GLY A 129 12.20 -20.33 0.35
CA GLY A 129 12.29 -19.32 1.39
C GLY A 129 12.15 -19.96 2.76
N PHE A 130 12.03 -19.11 3.77
CA PHE A 130 11.93 -19.54 5.15
C PHE A 130 11.00 -18.63 5.93
N VAL A 131 10.36 -19.22 6.93
CA VAL A 131 9.72 -18.49 8.02
C VAL A 131 10.76 -18.28 9.12
N TRP A 132 11.06 -17.02 9.42
CA TRP A 132 12.08 -16.61 10.37
C TRP A 132 11.44 -16.33 11.74
N LEU A 133 11.78 -17.18 12.70
CA LEU A 133 11.26 -17.18 14.06
C LEU A 133 12.28 -16.57 15.03
N ASP A 134 11.80 -16.16 16.20
CA ASP A 134 12.60 -15.64 17.31
C ASP A 134 13.32 -16.74 18.10
N LYS A 135 12.77 -17.96 18.11
CA LYS A 135 13.32 -19.14 18.81
C LYS A 135 12.87 -20.45 18.13
N PRO A 136 13.49 -21.59 18.46
CA PRO A 136 13.09 -22.89 17.92
C PRO A 136 11.63 -23.25 18.27
N VAL A 137 10.93 -23.89 17.34
CA VAL A 137 9.59 -24.47 17.53
C VAL A 137 9.67 -25.98 17.39
N LYS A 138 9.01 -26.71 18.30
CA LYS A 138 8.79 -28.15 18.16
C LYS A 138 7.63 -28.36 17.19
N LEU A 139 7.95 -28.69 15.94
CA LEU A 139 6.94 -29.01 14.94
C LEU A 139 6.35 -30.41 15.20
N PRO A 140 5.03 -30.59 15.11
CA PRO A 140 4.41 -31.91 15.14
C PRO A 140 4.96 -32.81 14.03
N LYS A 141 5.26 -34.08 14.34
CA LYS A 141 5.75 -35.08 13.37
C LYS A 141 4.64 -35.64 12.46
N ASN A 142 3.56 -34.89 12.24
CA ASN A 142 2.44 -35.36 11.44
C ASN A 142 2.70 -35.09 9.95
N ASN A 143 3.11 -36.13 9.22
CA ASN A 143 3.43 -36.05 7.79
C ASN A 143 2.21 -35.73 6.89
N SER A 144 0.99 -35.80 7.41
CA SER A 144 -0.23 -35.48 6.63
C SER A 144 -0.56 -33.98 6.59
N ASP A 145 -0.01 -33.18 7.51
CA ASP A 145 -0.29 -31.75 7.59
C ASP A 145 0.79 -30.94 6.88
N ASN A 146 0.44 -30.42 5.70
CA ASN A 146 1.35 -29.65 4.83
C ASN A 146 1.88 -28.36 5.47
N ARG A 147 1.29 -27.88 6.58
CA ARG A 147 1.81 -26.73 7.32
C ARG A 147 3.22 -26.98 7.85
N PHE A 148 3.52 -28.21 8.21
CA PHE A 148 4.79 -28.57 8.83
C PHE A 148 5.90 -28.92 7.83
N SER A 149 5.60 -28.88 6.51
CA SER A 149 6.62 -28.92 5.46
C SER A 149 7.15 -27.54 5.07
N ILE A 150 6.55 -26.45 5.58
CA ILE A 150 7.01 -25.08 5.36
C ILE A 150 8.35 -24.89 6.09
N PRO A 151 9.44 -24.53 5.39
CA PRO A 151 10.76 -24.38 6.02
C PRO A 151 10.77 -23.25 7.06
N VAL A 152 11.20 -23.57 8.28
CA VAL A 152 11.39 -22.61 9.37
C VAL A 152 12.87 -22.45 9.71
N ARG A 153 13.28 -21.25 10.13
CA ARG A 153 14.61 -20.96 10.66
C ARG A 153 14.50 -20.02 11.85
N VAL A 154 15.49 -20.06 12.74
CA VAL A 154 15.64 -19.06 13.81
C VAL A 154 16.48 -17.91 13.26
N SER A 155 16.06 -16.68 13.53
CA SER A 155 16.76 -15.45 13.13
C SER A 155 18.14 -15.38 13.80
N ASP A 156 19.15 -14.83 13.12
CA ASP A 156 20.50 -14.69 13.68
C ASP A 156 20.50 -13.94 15.01
N SER A 157 21.26 -14.40 16.01
CA SER A 157 21.22 -13.81 17.36
C SER A 157 21.78 -12.39 17.44
N GLY A 158 22.41 -11.87 16.37
CA GLY A 158 22.98 -10.53 16.31
C GLY A 158 21.96 -9.41 16.52
N TRP A 159 20.66 -9.62 16.29
CA TRP A 159 19.63 -8.61 16.59
C TRP A 159 19.51 -8.32 18.11
N THR A 160 20.02 -9.21 18.97
CA THR A 160 19.93 -9.05 20.42
C THR A 160 20.81 -7.91 20.97
N ARG A 161 21.82 -7.45 20.21
CA ARG A 161 22.69 -6.34 20.60
C ARG A 161 22.01 -4.97 20.59
N PHE A 162 20.88 -4.83 19.88
CA PHE A 162 20.10 -3.59 19.81
C PHE A 162 19.26 -3.42 21.09
N ARG A 163 19.93 -3.22 22.23
CA ARG A 163 19.30 -3.11 23.55
C ARG A 163 18.46 -1.85 23.69
N PHE A 164 18.91 -0.75 23.08
CA PHE A 164 18.26 0.56 23.12
C PHE A 164 17.47 0.78 21.82
N SER A 165 16.38 0.05 21.66
CA SER A 165 15.47 0.15 20.52
C SER A 165 14.04 0.19 21.03
N SER A 166 13.18 1.00 20.41
CA SER A 166 11.75 1.08 20.77
C SER A 166 11.05 -0.28 20.63
N SER A 167 11.52 -1.15 19.73
CA SER A 167 11.08 -2.53 19.62
C SER A 167 12.23 -3.44 19.18
N ARG A 168 12.57 -4.42 20.02
CA ARG A 168 13.57 -5.46 19.68
C ARG A 168 13.03 -6.49 18.69
N ALA A 169 11.74 -6.80 18.78
CA ALA A 169 11.08 -7.69 17.82
C ALA A 169 11.07 -7.08 16.41
N ALA A 170 10.80 -5.78 16.28
CA ALA A 170 10.84 -5.08 15.00
C ALA A 170 12.26 -5.08 14.38
N VAL A 171 13.31 -4.93 15.19
CA VAL A 171 14.70 -5.06 14.73
C VAL A 171 14.96 -6.45 14.14
N ARG A 172 14.55 -7.52 14.83
CA ARG A 172 14.68 -8.89 14.33
C ARG A 172 13.93 -9.07 13.00
N ILE A 173 12.68 -8.61 12.94
CA ILE A 173 11.86 -8.73 11.74
C ILE A 173 12.48 -7.96 10.57
N ALA A 174 12.97 -6.73 10.78
CA ALA A 174 13.68 -5.98 9.75
C ALA A 174 14.95 -6.71 9.26
N ARG A 175 15.66 -7.35 10.18
CA ARG A 175 16.85 -8.17 9.88
C ARG A 175 16.57 -9.48 9.14
N THR A 176 15.30 -9.85 8.94
CA THR A 176 14.94 -11.06 8.17
C THR A 176 15.43 -10.98 6.71
N ILE A 177 15.52 -9.79 6.12
CA ILE A 177 16.13 -9.60 4.79
C ILE A 177 17.63 -9.94 4.83
N TRP A 178 18.33 -9.47 5.86
CA TRP A 178 19.74 -9.79 6.06
C TRP A 178 19.94 -11.30 6.25
N ASP A 179 19.15 -11.91 7.14
CA ASP A 179 19.19 -13.35 7.41
C ASP A 179 19.00 -14.17 6.11
N SER A 180 17.99 -13.81 5.31
CA SER A 180 17.70 -14.42 4.02
C SER A 180 18.82 -14.21 3.00
N TYR A 181 19.43 -13.03 2.94
CA TYR A 181 20.53 -12.73 2.03
C TYR A 181 21.81 -13.52 2.39
N GLN A 182 22.11 -13.67 3.69
CA GLN A 182 23.29 -14.41 4.15
C GLN A 182 23.27 -15.89 3.81
N LEU A 183 22.09 -16.46 3.49
CA LEU A 183 21.98 -17.82 2.98
C LEU A 183 22.68 -18.02 1.63
N LYS A 184 22.91 -16.93 0.87
CA LYS A 184 23.59 -16.96 -0.44
C LYS A 184 23.01 -18.01 -1.39
N LEU A 185 21.68 -18.17 -1.34
CA LEU A 185 20.98 -19.13 -2.18
C LEU A 185 21.21 -18.80 -3.67
N PRO A 186 21.48 -19.79 -4.53
CA PRO A 186 21.73 -19.55 -5.94
C PRO A 186 20.45 -19.08 -6.65
N ASP A 187 20.64 -18.30 -7.70
CA ASP A 187 19.59 -17.82 -8.63
C ASP A 187 18.41 -17.08 -7.99
N VAL A 188 18.56 -16.56 -6.78
CA VAL A 188 17.60 -15.62 -6.22
C VAL A 188 17.73 -14.28 -6.94
N ARG A 189 16.61 -13.71 -7.38
CA ARG A 189 16.51 -12.39 -8.01
C ARG A 189 15.73 -11.40 -7.15
N TRP A 190 14.75 -11.91 -6.39
CA TRP A 190 13.86 -11.13 -5.54
C TRP A 190 13.76 -11.74 -4.14
N PHE A 191 13.84 -10.89 -3.13
CA PHE A 191 13.54 -11.20 -1.73
C PHE A 191 12.17 -10.62 -1.41
N VAL A 192 11.20 -11.48 -1.10
CA VAL A 192 9.82 -11.05 -0.80
C VAL A 192 9.56 -11.24 0.67
N MET A 193 9.38 -10.13 1.37
CA MET A 193 9.04 -10.12 2.79
C MET A 193 7.52 -10.08 2.97
N GLY A 194 7.05 -10.69 4.05
CA GLY A 194 5.67 -10.67 4.52
C GLY A 194 5.58 -11.29 5.91
N ASP A 195 4.45 -11.11 6.58
CA ASP A 195 4.21 -11.72 7.90
C ASP A 195 3.62 -13.14 7.77
N ASP A 196 3.65 -13.91 8.85
CA ASP A 196 3.18 -15.31 8.92
C ASP A 196 1.66 -15.50 8.71
N ASP A 197 0.89 -14.41 8.74
CA ASP A 197 -0.53 -14.31 8.40
C ASP A 197 -0.80 -13.59 7.07
N THR A 198 0.23 -13.37 6.25
CA THR A 198 0.10 -12.83 4.89
C THR A 198 -0.23 -13.93 3.88
N ILE A 199 -1.21 -13.65 3.01
CA ILE A 199 -1.57 -14.53 1.90
C ILE A 199 -1.01 -13.97 0.60
N PHE A 200 -0.12 -14.69 -0.07
CA PHE A 200 0.41 -14.29 -1.38
C PHE A 200 -0.30 -15.02 -2.54
N PHE A 201 -0.59 -14.26 -3.60
CA PHE A 201 -1.05 -14.76 -4.88
C PHE A 201 0.16 -14.87 -5.80
N THR A 202 0.89 -15.98 -5.67
CA THR A 202 2.27 -16.13 -6.18
C THR A 202 2.41 -15.98 -7.69
N ASP A 203 1.43 -16.41 -8.47
CA ASP A 203 1.40 -16.23 -9.94
C ASP A 203 1.28 -14.74 -10.30
N ASN A 204 0.47 -13.99 -9.54
CA ASN A 204 0.33 -12.54 -9.71
C ASN A 204 1.57 -11.78 -9.22
N LEU A 205 2.17 -12.21 -8.11
CA LEU A 205 3.44 -11.67 -7.63
C LEU A 205 4.54 -11.80 -8.68
N VAL A 206 4.76 -13.00 -9.21
CA VAL A 206 5.73 -13.25 -10.30
C VAL A 206 5.43 -12.36 -11.50
N LYS A 207 4.16 -12.22 -11.85
CA LYS A 207 3.75 -11.37 -12.96
C LYS A 207 4.08 -9.90 -12.73
N VAL A 208 3.82 -9.37 -11.54
CA VAL A 208 4.16 -7.99 -11.15
C VAL A 208 5.68 -7.78 -11.21
N LEU A 209 6.46 -8.69 -10.63
CA LEU A 209 7.92 -8.60 -10.62
C LEU A 209 8.54 -8.72 -12.03
N SER A 210 7.85 -9.38 -12.97
CA SER A 210 8.31 -9.50 -14.37
C SER A 210 8.35 -8.16 -15.12
N LYS A 211 7.73 -7.10 -14.58
CA LYS A 211 7.78 -5.74 -15.14
C LYS A 211 9.11 -5.04 -14.88
N TYR A 212 9.88 -5.49 -13.90
CA TYR A 212 11.04 -4.79 -13.37
C TYR A 212 12.33 -5.53 -13.69
N ASP A 213 13.36 -4.77 -14.08
CA ASP A 213 14.70 -5.29 -14.26
C ASP A 213 15.33 -5.63 -12.90
N HIS A 214 15.35 -6.92 -12.58
CA HIS A 214 15.89 -7.46 -11.33
C HIS A 214 17.40 -7.20 -11.09
N GLU A 215 18.15 -6.76 -12.10
CA GLU A 215 19.55 -6.36 -11.95
C GLU A 215 19.71 -4.91 -11.44
N GLN A 216 18.60 -4.18 -11.32
CA GLN A 216 18.55 -2.84 -10.73
C GLN A 216 18.03 -2.88 -9.31
N MET A 217 18.27 -1.80 -8.56
CA MET A 217 17.83 -1.68 -7.18
C MET A 217 16.36 -1.24 -7.10
N TRP A 218 15.48 -2.19 -6.83
CA TRP A 218 14.05 -1.99 -6.64
C TRP A 218 13.58 -2.32 -5.22
N TYR A 219 12.71 -1.45 -4.70
CA TYR A 219 11.90 -1.64 -3.50
C TYR A 219 10.42 -1.45 -3.88
N ILE A 220 9.66 -2.56 -3.92
CA ILE A 220 8.32 -2.61 -4.51
C ILE A 220 7.32 -3.12 -3.48
N GLY A 221 6.18 -2.45 -3.30
CA GLY A 221 5.12 -2.93 -2.42
C GLY A 221 3.93 -1.98 -2.39
N GLY A 222 3.11 -2.03 -1.34
CA GLY A 222 1.92 -1.20 -1.19
C GLY A 222 1.89 -0.43 0.13
N ASN A 223 1.21 0.71 0.11
CA ASN A 223 0.86 1.48 1.31
C ASN A 223 -0.33 0.86 2.06
N SER A 224 -0.67 1.47 3.19
CA SER A 224 -1.90 1.14 3.89
C SER A 224 -3.13 1.67 3.13
N GLU A 225 -4.25 0.96 3.25
CA GLU A 225 -5.56 1.48 2.84
C GLU A 225 -6.05 2.62 3.76
N SER A 226 -5.46 2.73 4.96
CA SER A 226 -5.84 3.69 6.00
C SER A 226 -4.90 4.88 6.06
N VAL A 227 -5.46 6.08 5.84
CA VAL A 227 -4.74 7.36 5.98
C VAL A 227 -4.11 7.52 7.37
N GLU A 228 -4.76 6.98 8.42
CA GLU A 228 -4.24 7.04 9.80
C GLU A 228 -2.92 6.28 9.96
N GLN A 229 -2.73 5.23 9.16
CA GLN A 229 -1.50 4.44 9.18
C GLN A 229 -0.42 5.11 8.34
N ASP A 230 -0.75 5.62 7.15
CA ASP A 230 0.24 6.31 6.31
C ASP A 230 0.73 7.63 6.96
N VAL A 231 -0.15 8.41 7.61
CA VAL A 231 0.25 9.62 8.35
C VAL A 231 1.16 9.28 9.54
N MET A 232 0.94 8.14 10.19
CA MET A 232 1.74 7.73 11.35
C MET A 232 3.09 7.12 10.94
N HIS A 233 3.14 6.42 9.82
CA HIS A 233 4.30 5.65 9.39
C HIS A 233 5.03 6.33 8.23
N ALA A 234 4.48 6.26 7.03
CA ALA A 234 4.91 7.02 5.84
C ALA A 234 4.02 6.70 4.64
N TYR A 235 3.93 7.63 3.69
CA TYR A 235 3.33 7.41 2.36
C TYR A 235 4.33 6.85 1.34
N ASP A 236 5.63 6.94 1.62
CA ASP A 236 6.73 6.52 0.76
C ASP A 236 7.40 5.23 1.26
N MET A 237 6.60 4.31 1.81
CA MET A 237 7.08 3.00 2.26
C MET A 237 6.11 1.88 1.89
N ALA A 238 6.65 0.67 1.70
CA ALA A 238 5.84 -0.52 1.65
C ALA A 238 5.56 -1.02 3.07
N PHE A 239 4.31 -1.33 3.37
CA PHE A 239 3.90 -1.91 4.65
C PHE A 239 4.27 -3.40 4.71
N GLY A 240 4.84 -3.83 5.84
CA GLY A 240 5.45 -5.15 5.98
C GLY A 240 4.47 -6.31 5.86
N GLY A 241 3.29 -6.16 6.44
CA GLY A 241 2.24 -7.18 6.43
C GLY A 241 1.60 -7.38 5.06
N GLY A 242 1.35 -6.29 4.32
CA GLY A 242 0.96 -6.33 2.92
C GLY A 242 2.05 -6.97 2.07
N GLY A 243 3.27 -7.03 2.56
CA GLY A 243 4.41 -7.63 1.90
C GLY A 243 5.04 -6.70 0.87
N PHE A 244 6.31 -6.95 0.59
CA PHE A 244 7.08 -6.17 -0.37
C PHE A 244 8.22 -6.99 -0.96
N ALA A 245 8.70 -6.57 -2.12
CA ALA A 245 9.79 -7.18 -2.85
C ALA A 245 11.01 -6.27 -2.91
N ILE A 246 12.17 -6.86 -2.66
CA ILE A 246 13.48 -6.22 -2.79
C ILE A 246 14.30 -7.01 -3.81
N SER A 247 14.77 -6.31 -4.84
CA SER A 247 15.70 -6.87 -5.82
C SER A 247 17.01 -7.31 -5.17
N ARG A 248 17.69 -8.32 -5.74
CA ARG A 248 18.94 -8.83 -5.20
C ARG A 248 20.05 -7.76 -5.02
N PRO A 249 20.30 -6.84 -5.96
CA PRO A 249 21.29 -5.78 -5.76
C PRO A 249 20.98 -4.89 -4.55
N LEU A 250 19.69 -4.55 -4.34
CA LEU A 250 19.27 -3.77 -3.17
C LEU A 250 19.42 -4.58 -1.88
N ALA A 251 19.04 -5.86 -1.88
CA ALA A 251 19.24 -6.74 -0.72
C ALA A 251 20.71 -6.84 -0.31
N ALA A 252 21.63 -6.90 -1.29
CA ALA A 252 23.06 -6.91 -1.04
C ALA A 252 23.55 -5.61 -0.37
N ARG A 253 23.09 -4.45 -0.86
CA ARG A 253 23.42 -3.14 -0.27
C ARG A 253 22.85 -3.00 1.14
N LEU A 254 21.58 -3.35 1.31
CA LEU A 254 20.91 -3.36 2.61
C LEU A 254 21.67 -4.24 3.59
N ALA A 255 22.01 -5.48 3.22
CA ALA A 255 22.69 -6.40 4.13
C ALA A 255 24.05 -5.86 4.62
N GLY A 256 24.75 -5.05 3.82
CA GLY A 256 26.00 -4.39 4.22
C GLY A 256 25.81 -3.19 5.15
N ALA A 257 24.67 -2.50 5.08
CA ALA A 257 24.40 -1.26 5.83
C ALA A 257 23.41 -1.43 7.00
N MET A 258 22.68 -2.55 7.05
CA MET A 258 21.46 -2.73 7.84
C MET A 258 21.67 -2.43 9.33
N ASP A 259 22.72 -2.97 9.93
CA ASP A 259 22.90 -2.84 11.37
C ASP A 259 23.17 -1.41 11.82
N GLY A 260 23.99 -0.67 11.07
CA GLY A 260 24.24 0.75 11.35
C GLY A 260 22.98 1.59 11.15
N CYS A 261 22.20 1.30 10.11
CA CYS A 261 20.92 1.94 9.86
C CYS A 261 19.91 1.66 11.00
N LEU A 262 19.75 0.41 11.42
CA LEU A 262 18.84 0.02 12.51
C LEU A 262 19.20 0.68 13.84
N GLN A 263 20.48 0.99 14.07
CA GLN A 263 20.94 1.75 15.23
C GLN A 263 20.59 3.23 15.14
N ARG A 264 20.66 3.84 13.96
CA ARG A 264 20.24 5.24 13.75
C ARG A 264 18.74 5.42 13.92
N TYR A 265 17.96 4.51 13.35
CA TYR A 265 16.49 4.53 13.42
C TYR A 265 15.94 3.67 14.57
N PHE A 266 16.63 3.68 15.72
CA PHE A 266 16.24 2.87 16.88
C PHE A 266 14.86 3.25 17.45
N TYR A 267 14.36 4.44 17.14
CA TYR A 267 13.09 4.97 17.63
C TYR A 267 11.88 4.52 16.80
N PHE A 268 12.05 4.06 15.55
CA PHE A 268 10.92 3.62 14.73
C PHE A 268 10.24 2.38 15.30
N TYR A 269 8.91 2.41 15.30
CA TYR A 269 8.09 1.36 15.88
C TYR A 269 8.11 0.08 15.04
N GLY A 270 7.83 0.21 13.73
CA GLY A 270 7.68 -0.90 12.79
C GLY A 270 9.00 -1.38 12.18
N SER A 271 9.05 -2.65 11.81
CA SER A 271 10.18 -3.24 11.08
C SER A 271 10.25 -2.72 9.64
N ASP A 272 9.10 -2.58 8.99
CA ASP A 272 8.91 -2.01 7.67
C ASP A 272 9.35 -0.56 7.58
N GLN A 273 8.98 0.28 8.56
CA GLN A 273 9.42 1.68 8.63
C GLN A 273 10.95 1.79 8.73
N ARG A 274 11.58 0.86 9.47
CA ARG A 274 13.05 0.77 9.54
C ARG A 274 13.67 0.36 8.21
N ILE A 275 13.10 -0.63 7.54
CA ILE A 275 13.57 -1.08 6.22
C ILE A 275 13.46 0.06 5.21
N ALA A 276 12.32 0.73 5.15
CA ALA A 276 12.10 1.89 4.27
C ALA A 276 13.13 3.00 4.53
N ALA A 277 13.42 3.30 5.79
CA ALA A 277 14.46 4.26 6.15
C ALA A 277 15.85 3.82 5.68
N CYS A 278 16.22 2.55 5.85
CA CYS A 278 17.49 2.02 5.34
C CYS A 278 17.58 2.05 3.81
N VAL A 279 16.47 1.78 3.11
CA VAL A 279 16.38 1.87 1.66
C VAL A 279 16.54 3.34 1.20
N SER A 280 15.95 4.28 1.94
CA SER A 280 16.08 5.72 1.70
C SER A 280 17.53 6.21 1.91
N GLU A 281 18.24 5.73 2.94
CA GLU A 281 19.68 6.03 3.11
C GLU A 281 20.55 5.53 1.95
N ILE A 282 20.15 4.42 1.31
CA ILE A 282 20.81 3.91 0.10
C ILE A 282 20.48 4.78 -1.13
N GLY A 283 19.41 5.57 -1.07
CA GLY A 283 18.95 6.46 -2.15
C GLY A 283 18.04 5.77 -3.17
N VAL A 284 17.33 4.70 -2.78
CA VAL A 284 16.39 3.99 -3.65
C VAL A 284 14.96 4.40 -3.31
N PRO A 285 14.15 4.85 -4.27
CA PRO A 285 12.78 5.26 -4.00
C PRO A 285 11.83 4.07 -3.84
N PHE A 286 10.74 4.29 -3.11
CA PHE A 286 9.61 3.37 -3.05
C PHE A 286 8.88 3.30 -4.40
N THR A 287 8.56 2.08 -4.84
CA THR A 287 7.78 1.79 -6.04
C THR A 287 6.44 1.17 -5.65
N GLU A 288 5.36 1.92 -5.83
CA GLU A 288 4.01 1.48 -5.45
C GLU A 288 3.42 0.47 -6.44
N GLU A 289 2.94 -0.66 -5.92
CA GLU A 289 2.13 -1.66 -6.60
C GLU A 289 0.83 -1.87 -5.83
N ARG A 290 -0.28 -1.41 -6.39
CA ARG A 290 -1.61 -1.37 -5.75
C ARG A 290 -2.27 -2.74 -5.53
N GLY A 291 -1.55 -3.82 -5.82
CA GLY A 291 -1.99 -5.19 -5.57
C GLY A 291 -1.51 -5.77 -4.24
N PHE A 292 -0.56 -5.10 -3.57
CA PHE A 292 -0.14 -5.45 -2.22
C PHE A 292 -1.08 -4.79 -1.22
N HIS A 293 -1.73 -5.57 -0.36
CA HIS A 293 -2.72 -5.05 0.58
C HIS A 293 -2.35 -5.38 2.01
N GLN A 294 -1.97 -4.35 2.75
CA GLN A 294 -1.84 -4.40 4.20
C GLN A 294 -3.20 -4.67 4.88
N LEU A 295 -4.30 -4.24 4.23
CA LEU A 295 -5.67 -4.37 4.72
C LEU A 295 -5.86 -3.83 6.14
N ASP A 296 -5.29 -2.65 6.41
CA ASP A 296 -5.53 -1.92 7.65
C ASP A 296 -6.93 -1.27 7.61
N ILE A 297 -7.94 -2.12 7.57
CA ILE A 297 -9.35 -1.80 7.70
C ILE A 297 -9.96 -2.73 8.76
N ARG A 298 -11.18 -2.43 9.20
CA ARG A 298 -11.90 -3.23 10.19
C ARG A 298 -13.33 -3.51 9.73
N GLY A 299 -13.90 -4.60 10.21
CA GLY A 299 -15.25 -5.05 9.82
C GLY A 299 -15.25 -5.77 8.48
N ASP A 300 -16.28 -5.52 7.68
CA ASP A 300 -16.55 -6.28 6.45
C ASP A 300 -15.70 -5.78 5.25
N PRO A 301 -14.73 -6.59 4.75
CA PRO A 301 -13.88 -6.20 3.62
C PRO A 301 -14.59 -6.29 2.26
N PHE A 302 -15.86 -6.73 2.21
CA PHE A 302 -16.60 -6.98 0.98
C PHE A 302 -16.53 -5.84 -0.03
N GLY A 303 -16.84 -4.62 0.39
CA GLY A 303 -16.89 -3.47 -0.51
C GLY A 303 -15.54 -3.17 -1.16
N PHE A 304 -14.44 -3.38 -0.43
CA PHE A 304 -13.07 -3.21 -0.92
C PHE A 304 -12.73 -4.28 -1.96
N LEU A 305 -12.93 -5.56 -1.61
CA LEU A 305 -12.59 -6.69 -2.49
C LEU A 305 -13.51 -6.77 -3.73
N ALA A 306 -14.78 -6.37 -3.60
CA ALA A 306 -15.74 -6.37 -4.70
C ALA A 306 -15.47 -5.28 -5.76
N ALA A 307 -14.75 -4.23 -5.38
CA ALA A 307 -14.34 -3.13 -6.26
C ALA A 307 -12.80 -2.99 -6.30
N HIS A 308 -12.10 -4.14 -6.31
CA HIS A 308 -10.64 -4.18 -6.38
C HIS A 308 -10.13 -3.36 -7.58
N PRO A 309 -9.07 -2.55 -7.40
CA PRO A 309 -8.51 -1.73 -8.48
C PRO A 309 -8.05 -2.57 -9.68
N LEU A 310 -7.91 -1.94 -10.85
CA LEU A 310 -7.48 -2.61 -12.07
C LEU A 310 -5.97 -2.93 -12.03
N THR A 311 -5.60 -3.93 -11.24
CA THR A 311 -4.24 -4.41 -10.98
C THR A 311 -4.29 -5.86 -10.52
N PRO A 312 -3.25 -6.70 -10.71
CA PRO A 312 -3.23 -8.04 -10.12
C PRO A 312 -3.37 -7.96 -8.60
N LEU A 313 -4.19 -8.82 -8.01
CA LEU A 313 -4.16 -9.04 -6.56
C LEU A 313 -2.88 -9.80 -6.21
N VAL A 314 -2.01 -9.22 -5.38
CA VAL A 314 -0.69 -9.79 -5.03
C VAL A 314 -0.69 -10.37 -3.63
N SER A 315 -1.28 -9.69 -2.66
CA SER A 315 -1.32 -10.15 -1.28
C SER A 315 -2.51 -9.59 -0.51
N LEU A 316 -2.88 -10.30 0.57
CA LEU A 316 -3.84 -9.86 1.57
C LEU A 316 -3.26 -10.14 2.97
N HIS A 317 -3.46 -9.23 3.91
CA HIS A 317 -2.94 -9.31 5.27
C HIS A 317 -4.03 -9.03 6.32
N HIS A 318 -3.71 -9.23 7.60
CA HIS A 318 -4.58 -8.93 8.75
C HIS A 318 -6.00 -9.54 8.70
N LEU A 319 -6.19 -10.65 7.98
CA LEU A 319 -7.51 -11.27 7.79
C LEU A 319 -8.14 -11.79 9.10
N GLY A 320 -7.35 -12.00 10.16
CA GLY A 320 -7.85 -12.34 11.49
C GLY A 320 -8.59 -11.19 12.20
N PHE A 321 -8.50 -9.96 11.69
CA PHE A 321 -9.15 -8.76 12.24
C PHE A 321 -10.36 -8.29 11.41
N LEU A 322 -10.71 -9.04 10.38
CA LEU A 322 -11.78 -8.75 9.43
C LEU A 322 -12.90 -9.76 9.56
N ASP A 323 -14.09 -9.35 9.17
CA ASP A 323 -15.18 -10.29 8.95
C ASP A 323 -14.79 -11.23 7.79
N SER A 324 -15.37 -12.43 7.78
CA SER A 324 -15.03 -13.43 6.78
C SER A 324 -15.44 -12.97 5.37
N ILE A 325 -14.52 -13.11 4.42
CA ILE A 325 -14.68 -12.63 3.03
C ILE A 325 -15.95 -13.21 2.37
N PHE A 326 -16.29 -14.46 2.69
CA PHE A 326 -17.55 -15.09 2.26
C PHE A 326 -18.52 -15.23 3.44
N PRO A 327 -19.82 -15.00 3.23
CA PRO A 327 -20.82 -15.19 4.27
C PRO A 327 -20.89 -16.66 4.70
N ASN A 328 -21.18 -16.88 5.99
CA ASN A 328 -21.35 -18.21 6.59
C ASN A 328 -20.12 -19.13 6.49
N LYS A 329 -18.93 -18.55 6.34
CA LYS A 329 -17.64 -19.25 6.37
C LYS A 329 -16.74 -18.61 7.40
N ASN A 330 -15.80 -19.37 7.95
CA ASN A 330 -14.71 -18.77 8.73
C ASN A 330 -13.63 -18.18 7.79
N PRO A 331 -12.64 -17.43 8.31
CA PRO A 331 -11.62 -16.79 7.47
C PRO A 331 -10.83 -17.77 6.58
N ILE A 332 -10.48 -18.94 7.11
CA ILE A 332 -9.69 -19.95 6.37
C ILE A 332 -10.53 -20.61 5.26
N GLU A 333 -11.78 -20.96 5.54
CA GLU A 333 -12.70 -21.49 4.53
C GLU A 333 -13.01 -20.46 3.43
N SER A 334 -13.12 -19.20 3.80
CA SER A 334 -13.30 -18.09 2.86
C SER A 334 -12.11 -17.98 1.91
N LEU A 335 -10.89 -18.03 2.44
CA LEU A 335 -9.68 -18.02 1.61
C LEU A 335 -9.58 -19.25 0.71
N ARG A 336 -9.82 -20.46 1.24
CA ARG A 336 -9.88 -21.68 0.42
C ARG A 336 -10.89 -21.58 -0.70
N THR A 337 -12.01 -20.90 -0.47
CA THR A 337 -13.03 -20.64 -1.49
C THR A 337 -12.48 -19.70 -2.56
N LEU A 338 -11.81 -18.61 -2.17
CA LEU A 338 -11.19 -17.65 -3.10
C LEU A 338 -10.03 -18.26 -3.90
N THR A 339 -9.30 -19.22 -3.34
CA THR A 339 -8.20 -19.92 -4.05
C THR A 339 -8.69 -20.77 -5.21
N LYS A 340 -9.93 -21.28 -5.18
CA LYS A 340 -10.49 -22.11 -6.27
C LYS A 340 -10.50 -21.41 -7.64
N PRO A 341 -11.16 -20.25 -7.82
CA PRO A 341 -11.11 -19.52 -9.09
C PRO A 341 -9.72 -18.95 -9.38
N TYR A 342 -8.95 -18.58 -8.35
CA TYR A 342 -7.57 -18.13 -8.54
C TYR A 342 -6.70 -19.21 -9.22
N ASN A 343 -6.84 -20.49 -8.85
CA ASN A 343 -6.09 -21.56 -9.50
C ASN A 343 -6.48 -21.79 -10.98
N LEU A 344 -7.64 -21.31 -11.42
CA LEU A 344 -8.12 -21.45 -12.81
C LEU A 344 -7.69 -20.29 -13.70
N ASP A 345 -7.77 -19.05 -13.19
CA ASP A 345 -7.35 -17.84 -13.91
C ASP A 345 -6.73 -16.83 -12.93
N PRO A 346 -5.48 -17.04 -12.52
CA PRO A 346 -4.83 -16.29 -11.43
C PRO A 346 -4.88 -14.78 -11.62
N HIS A 347 -4.66 -14.34 -12.86
CA HIS A 347 -4.53 -12.95 -13.24
C HIS A 347 -5.87 -12.19 -13.24
N ARG A 348 -7.00 -12.90 -13.16
CA ARG A 348 -8.35 -12.34 -13.18
C ARG A 348 -9.01 -12.25 -11.81
N ILE A 349 -8.46 -12.90 -10.78
CA ILE A 349 -9.07 -12.91 -9.45
C ILE A 349 -9.38 -11.48 -8.96
N LEU A 350 -10.59 -11.28 -8.45
CA LEU A 350 -11.17 -10.01 -7.98
C LEU A 350 -11.32 -8.89 -9.02
N GLN A 351 -10.92 -9.10 -10.29
CA GLN A 351 -11.00 -8.04 -11.28
C GLN A 351 -12.44 -7.58 -11.49
N GLN A 352 -12.66 -6.28 -11.27
CA GLN A 352 -13.97 -5.68 -11.39
C GLN A 352 -14.34 -5.50 -12.87
N VAL A 353 -15.50 -6.02 -13.27
CA VAL A 353 -16.11 -5.86 -14.59
C VAL A 353 -17.53 -5.31 -14.42
N ASN A 354 -17.84 -4.20 -15.08
CA ASN A 354 -19.15 -3.54 -14.98
C ASN A 354 -19.96 -3.77 -16.25
N CYS A 355 -21.23 -4.17 -16.09
CA CYS A 355 -22.19 -4.39 -17.17
C CYS A 355 -23.46 -3.59 -16.93
N HIS A 356 -24.14 -3.22 -18.01
CA HIS A 356 -25.47 -2.62 -17.94
C HIS A 356 -26.46 -3.40 -18.77
N ASP A 357 -27.49 -3.92 -18.11
CA ASP A 357 -28.64 -4.53 -18.77
C ASP A 357 -29.67 -3.44 -19.07
N ARG A 358 -29.61 -2.89 -20.29
CA ARG A 358 -30.54 -1.83 -20.72
C ARG A 358 -31.99 -2.30 -20.80
N LYS A 359 -32.27 -3.59 -21.01
CA LYS A 359 -33.65 -4.09 -21.09
C LYS A 359 -34.30 -4.06 -19.71
N ARG A 360 -33.55 -4.44 -18.67
CA ARG A 360 -34.03 -4.48 -17.28
C ARG A 360 -33.74 -3.21 -16.48
N GLN A 361 -32.95 -2.29 -17.04
CA GLN A 361 -32.43 -1.09 -16.37
C GLN A 361 -31.59 -1.43 -15.14
N TRP A 362 -30.73 -2.45 -15.26
CA TRP A 362 -29.86 -2.90 -14.17
C TRP A 362 -28.41 -2.54 -14.41
N SER A 363 -27.72 -2.14 -13.35
CA SER A 363 -26.25 -2.10 -13.31
C SER A 363 -25.72 -3.34 -12.59
N ILE A 364 -24.71 -3.97 -13.17
CA ILE A 364 -24.11 -5.21 -12.69
C ILE A 364 -22.61 -4.96 -12.47
N SER A 365 -22.12 -5.14 -11.26
CA SER A 365 -20.69 -5.09 -10.93
C SER A 365 -20.22 -6.50 -10.58
N ILE A 366 -19.27 -7.04 -11.33
CA ILE A 366 -18.74 -8.39 -11.19
C ILE A 366 -17.32 -8.28 -10.63
N SER A 367 -17.07 -8.83 -9.45
CA SER A 367 -15.72 -9.14 -8.96
C SER A 367 -15.44 -10.60 -9.27
N TRP A 368 -14.68 -10.85 -10.32
CA TRP A 368 -14.55 -12.20 -10.88
C TRP A 368 -13.92 -13.17 -9.86
N GLY A 369 -14.59 -14.31 -9.65
CA GLY A 369 -14.17 -15.31 -8.66
C GLY A 369 -14.57 -14.97 -7.21
N TYR A 370 -15.34 -13.90 -6.99
CA TYR A 370 -15.77 -13.50 -5.65
C TYR A 370 -17.26 -13.21 -5.55
N SER A 371 -17.73 -12.14 -6.18
CA SER A 371 -19.11 -11.67 -6.01
C SER A 371 -19.66 -10.92 -7.23
N ILE A 372 -20.99 -10.82 -7.30
CA ILE A 372 -21.71 -10.01 -8.28
C ILE A 372 -22.74 -9.15 -7.54
N GLN A 373 -22.74 -7.86 -7.82
CA GLN A 373 -23.71 -6.90 -7.31
C GLN A 373 -24.65 -6.50 -8.44
N ILE A 374 -25.97 -6.69 -8.25
CA ILE A 374 -26.98 -6.20 -9.18
C ILE A 374 -27.77 -5.07 -8.53
N TYR A 375 -27.69 -3.90 -9.13
CA TYR A 375 -28.49 -2.73 -8.80
C TYR A 375 -29.73 -2.74 -9.69
N SER A 376 -30.91 -2.61 -9.08
CA SER A 376 -32.20 -2.52 -9.79
C SER A 376 -32.43 -1.17 -10.48
N TYR A 377 -31.38 -0.34 -10.54
CA TYR A 377 -31.33 0.99 -11.12
C TYR A 377 -29.96 1.19 -11.79
N PHE A 378 -29.87 2.19 -12.66
CA PHE A 378 -28.66 2.49 -13.41
C PHE A 378 -27.67 3.29 -12.55
N LEU A 379 -26.41 2.86 -12.59
CA LEU A 379 -25.26 3.55 -12.03
C LEU A 379 -24.17 3.69 -13.10
N SER A 380 -23.47 4.82 -13.09
CA SER A 380 -22.32 5.01 -13.99
C SER A 380 -21.16 4.08 -13.61
N ALA A 381 -20.28 3.79 -14.57
CA ALA A 381 -19.04 3.04 -14.30
C ALA A 381 -18.20 3.72 -13.20
N LYS A 382 -18.21 5.07 -13.15
CA LYS A 382 -17.49 5.85 -12.14
C LYS A 382 -18.05 5.67 -10.72
N GLU A 383 -19.34 5.43 -10.58
CA GLU A 383 -19.96 5.12 -9.29
C GLU A 383 -19.71 3.68 -8.87
N LEU A 384 -19.76 2.74 -9.82
CA LEU A 384 -19.48 1.32 -9.57
C LEU A 384 -18.02 1.09 -9.17
N GLU A 385 -17.08 1.88 -9.72
CA GLU A 385 -15.67 1.89 -9.35
C GLU A 385 -15.39 2.26 -7.90
N LYS A 386 -16.30 2.96 -7.24
CA LYS A 386 -16.13 3.35 -5.84
C LYS A 386 -16.59 2.19 -4.95
N PRO A 387 -15.71 1.63 -4.10
CA PRO A 387 -16.08 0.63 -3.11
C PRO A 387 -17.30 1.06 -2.28
N LEU A 388 -18.21 0.12 -2.02
CA LEU A 388 -19.22 0.33 -0.98
C LEU A 388 -18.50 0.37 0.37
N GLN A 389 -18.88 1.32 1.21
CA GLN A 389 -18.29 1.45 2.53
C GLN A 389 -18.88 0.43 3.52
N THR A 390 -18.35 -0.79 3.48
CA THR A 390 -18.68 -1.88 4.40
C THR A 390 -17.69 -2.01 5.57
N PHE A 391 -16.56 -1.32 5.47
CA PHE A 391 -15.44 -1.37 6.42
C PHE A 391 -15.20 -0.02 7.09
N LYS A 392 -14.35 -0.04 8.13
CA LYS A 392 -13.93 1.11 8.95
C LYS A 392 -12.41 1.27 8.93
N THR A 393 -11.92 2.44 9.36
CA THR A 393 -10.49 2.70 9.54
C THR A 393 -9.88 1.82 10.63
N TRP A 394 -8.59 1.54 10.49
CA TRP A 394 -7.85 0.63 11.37
C TRP A 394 -7.82 1.05 12.84
N ARG A 395 -7.48 2.31 13.13
CA ARG A 395 -7.27 2.76 14.52
C ARG A 395 -8.54 3.34 15.11
N SER A 396 -9.19 4.26 14.40
CA SER A 396 -10.32 5.01 14.97
C SER A 396 -11.68 4.37 14.78
N LEU A 397 -11.79 3.28 14.00
CA LEU A 397 -13.06 2.63 13.64
C LEU A 397 -14.08 3.60 13.00
N ARG A 398 -13.58 4.62 12.31
CA ARG A 398 -14.39 5.64 11.62
C ARG A 398 -14.69 5.25 10.18
N ASN A 399 -15.58 6.01 9.55
CA ASN A 399 -15.91 5.90 8.13
C ASN A 399 -14.83 6.50 7.19
N GLY A 400 -13.56 6.50 7.58
CA GLY A 400 -12.48 7.13 6.83
C GLY A 400 -11.77 8.23 7.63
N PRO A 401 -10.79 8.91 7.02
CA PRO A 401 -10.44 8.82 5.59
C PRO A 401 -9.65 7.55 5.21
N PHE A 402 -9.76 7.17 3.93
CA PHE A 402 -8.98 6.10 3.29
C PHE A 402 -8.15 6.69 2.14
N THR A 403 -7.15 5.97 1.64
CA THR A 403 -6.33 6.39 0.49
C THR A 403 -7.08 6.34 -0.85
N PHE A 404 -8.36 5.99 -0.81
CA PHE A 404 -9.27 5.94 -1.96
C PHE A 404 -10.67 6.39 -1.57
N ASN A 405 -11.45 6.79 -2.56
CA ASN A 405 -12.83 7.22 -2.36
C ASN A 405 -13.76 6.03 -2.17
N THR A 406 -14.64 6.10 -1.19
CA THR A 406 -15.73 5.16 -0.98
C THR A 406 -17.08 5.79 -1.34
N ARG A 407 -18.12 4.97 -1.46
CA ARG A 407 -19.52 5.43 -1.50
C ARG A 407 -20.29 4.82 -0.31
N PRO A 408 -21.21 5.58 0.30
CA PRO A 408 -21.87 5.15 1.52
C PRO A 408 -22.77 3.93 1.28
N LEU A 409 -22.72 2.97 2.20
CA LEU A 409 -23.71 1.90 2.25
C LEU A 409 -25.03 2.47 2.80
N LYS A 410 -26.08 2.50 1.97
CA LYS A 410 -27.37 3.09 2.35
C LYS A 410 -28.01 2.32 3.52
N PRO A 411 -28.58 2.97 4.55
CA PRO A 411 -29.26 2.27 5.64
C PRO A 411 -30.42 1.40 5.14
N ASP A 412 -31.21 1.91 4.19
CA ASP A 412 -32.31 1.19 3.55
C ASP A 412 -31.79 0.01 2.69
N PRO A 413 -32.11 -1.26 3.02
CA PRO A 413 -31.74 -2.42 2.23
C PRO A 413 -32.26 -2.36 0.79
N CYS A 414 -33.38 -1.71 0.54
CA CYS A 414 -33.94 -1.54 -0.80
C CYS A 414 -33.15 -0.55 -1.67
N GLN A 415 -32.20 0.18 -1.11
CA GLN A 415 -31.29 1.04 -1.88
C GLN A 415 -29.93 0.37 -2.12
N ARG A 416 -29.73 -0.83 -1.59
CA ARG A 416 -28.52 -1.65 -1.77
C ARG A 416 -28.67 -2.58 -2.97
N PRO A 417 -27.55 -3.00 -3.59
CA PRO A 417 -27.59 -4.04 -4.61
C PRO A 417 -27.96 -5.39 -3.99
N VAL A 418 -28.62 -6.25 -4.77
CA VAL A 418 -28.67 -7.67 -4.45
C VAL A 418 -27.30 -8.26 -4.76
N THR A 419 -26.69 -8.91 -3.79
CA THR A 419 -25.36 -9.51 -3.95
C THR A 419 -25.47 -11.01 -4.14
N TYR A 420 -24.62 -11.52 -5.03
CA TYR A 420 -24.41 -12.93 -5.28
C TYR A 420 -22.95 -13.26 -4.94
N PHE A 421 -22.72 -14.36 -4.24
CA PHE A 421 -21.37 -14.84 -3.93
C PHE A 421 -21.05 -16.06 -4.78
N MET A 422 -19.78 -16.24 -5.10
CA MET A 422 -19.32 -17.37 -5.89
C MET A 422 -19.53 -18.69 -5.13
N ASP A 423 -20.19 -19.64 -5.77
CA ASP A 423 -20.32 -21.02 -5.26
C ASP A 423 -19.28 -21.95 -5.85
N GLY A 424 -18.90 -21.73 -7.12
CA GLY A 424 -17.92 -22.57 -7.80
C GLY A 424 -17.44 -22.03 -9.14
N ALA A 425 -16.41 -22.71 -9.64
CA ALA A 425 -15.66 -22.35 -10.84
C ALA A 425 -15.14 -23.62 -11.51
N GLU A 426 -15.12 -23.63 -12.85
CA GLU A 426 -14.61 -24.73 -13.67
C GLU A 426 -13.91 -24.21 -14.95
N ASP A 427 -13.02 -25.02 -15.48
CA ASP A 427 -12.43 -24.82 -16.81
C ASP A 427 -13.42 -25.18 -17.92
N VAL A 428 -13.34 -24.46 -19.03
CA VAL A 428 -14.13 -24.74 -20.25
C VAL A 428 -13.17 -24.89 -21.42
N ARG A 429 -13.03 -26.12 -21.94
CA ARG A 429 -12.24 -26.43 -23.14
C ARG A 429 -10.82 -25.83 -23.07
N ASP A 430 -10.16 -26.00 -21.92
CA ASP A 430 -8.80 -25.57 -21.52
C ASP A 430 -8.46 -24.07 -21.55
N SER A 431 -9.20 -23.29 -22.35
CA SER A 431 -8.93 -21.89 -22.67
C SER A 431 -9.97 -20.92 -22.11
N GLY A 432 -11.11 -21.44 -21.67
CA GLY A 432 -12.18 -20.68 -21.04
C GLY A 432 -12.35 -21.00 -19.56
N THR A 433 -13.09 -20.14 -18.88
CA THR A 433 -13.54 -20.32 -17.50
C THR A 433 -15.04 -20.12 -17.41
N LYS A 434 -15.66 -20.85 -16.48
CA LYS A 434 -17.05 -20.67 -16.10
C LYS A 434 -17.16 -20.63 -14.58
N THR A 435 -17.78 -19.58 -14.07
CA THR A 435 -18.04 -19.38 -12.64
C THR A 435 -19.54 -19.26 -12.42
N TRP A 436 -20.03 -19.67 -11.24
CA TRP A 436 -21.42 -19.49 -10.88
C TRP A 436 -21.59 -18.94 -9.47
N TYR A 437 -22.62 -18.13 -9.31
CA TYR A 437 -22.86 -17.33 -8.13
C TYR A 437 -24.31 -17.49 -7.69
N SER A 438 -24.52 -17.68 -6.39
CA SER A 438 -25.85 -17.74 -5.77
C SER A 438 -26.09 -16.51 -4.92
N VAL A 439 -27.37 -16.18 -4.76
CA VAL A 439 -27.80 -15.04 -3.96
C VAL A 439 -27.25 -15.15 -2.53
N GLY A 440 -26.69 -14.07 -2.03
CA GLY A 440 -26.27 -13.95 -0.63
C GLY A 440 -27.45 -14.04 0.33
N ASP A 441 -27.16 -14.09 1.63
CA ASP A 441 -28.22 -14.08 2.64
C ASP A 441 -29.01 -12.75 2.66
N LYS A 442 -30.03 -12.67 3.52
CA LYS A 442 -30.93 -11.51 3.59
C LYS A 442 -30.20 -10.18 3.87
N ASN A 443 -29.02 -10.21 4.47
CA ASN A 443 -28.25 -9.00 4.81
C ASN A 443 -27.63 -8.34 3.58
N TYR A 444 -27.54 -9.05 2.45
CA TYR A 444 -26.90 -8.55 1.22
C TYR A 444 -27.92 -8.08 0.17
N GLY A 445 -28.80 -7.18 0.61
CA GLY A 445 -29.73 -6.46 -0.26
C GLY A 445 -31.04 -7.20 -0.52
N TYR A 446 -31.48 -8.09 0.38
CA TYR A 446 -32.86 -8.57 0.31
C TYR A 446 -33.82 -7.51 0.83
N CYS A 447 -34.85 -7.21 0.05
CA CYS A 447 -35.87 -6.26 0.44
C CYS A 447 -37.22 -6.63 -0.21
N GLY A 448 -38.32 -6.33 0.47
CA GLY A 448 -39.68 -6.74 0.05
C GLY A 448 -40.25 -6.01 -1.17
N LYS A 449 -39.52 -5.06 -1.76
CA LYS A 449 -39.98 -4.33 -2.95
C LYS A 449 -39.98 -5.21 -4.19
N ARG A 450 -40.85 -4.87 -5.14
CA ARG A 450 -41.06 -5.64 -6.38
C ARG A 450 -39.80 -5.66 -7.26
N GLU A 451 -39.03 -4.58 -7.26
CA GLU A 451 -37.80 -4.43 -8.04
C GLU A 451 -36.74 -5.44 -7.60
N HIS A 452 -36.50 -5.55 -6.28
CA HIS A 452 -35.60 -6.56 -5.71
C HIS A 452 -36.13 -7.98 -5.87
N SER A 453 -37.44 -8.16 -5.82
CA SER A 453 -38.08 -9.45 -6.11
C SER A 453 -37.77 -9.94 -7.54
N ARG A 454 -37.65 -9.02 -8.51
CA ARG A 454 -37.26 -9.38 -9.90
C ARG A 454 -35.81 -9.82 -9.99
N VAL A 455 -34.91 -9.17 -9.25
CA VAL A 455 -33.49 -9.55 -9.21
C VAL A 455 -33.34 -10.90 -8.50
N THR A 456 -33.89 -11.06 -7.30
CA THR A 456 -33.80 -12.28 -6.48
C THR A 456 -34.57 -13.49 -7.05
N ARG A 457 -35.41 -13.30 -8.07
CA ARG A 457 -35.94 -14.41 -8.89
C ARG A 457 -34.83 -15.14 -9.65
N VAL A 458 -33.79 -14.42 -10.06
CA VAL A 458 -32.54 -15.01 -10.54
C VAL A 458 -31.86 -15.65 -9.34
N LYS A 459 -31.87 -16.97 -9.29
CA LYS A 459 -31.27 -17.77 -8.22
C LYS A 459 -29.80 -18.02 -8.45
N ARG A 460 -29.39 -18.10 -9.72
CA ARG A 460 -28.01 -18.37 -10.10
C ARG A 460 -27.57 -17.48 -11.25
N ILE A 461 -26.33 -17.01 -11.21
CA ILE A 461 -25.69 -16.28 -12.32
C ILE A 461 -24.52 -17.11 -12.81
N LEU A 462 -24.45 -17.39 -14.10
CA LEU A 462 -23.32 -18.02 -14.77
C LEU A 462 -22.48 -16.94 -15.46
N VAL A 463 -21.18 -16.91 -15.19
CA VAL A 463 -20.25 -16.01 -15.86
C VAL A 463 -19.23 -16.83 -16.64
N THR A 464 -19.13 -16.56 -17.94
CA THR A 464 -18.17 -17.20 -18.85
C THR A 464 -17.13 -16.20 -19.35
N SER A 465 -15.89 -16.63 -19.50
CA SER A 465 -14.81 -15.81 -20.03
C SER A 465 -13.74 -16.68 -20.70
N MET A 466 -12.98 -16.10 -21.63
CA MET A 466 -11.65 -16.65 -21.95
C MET A 466 -10.71 -16.40 -20.76
N LYS A 467 -9.76 -17.31 -20.52
CA LYS A 467 -8.68 -17.08 -19.53
C LYS A 467 -7.95 -15.78 -19.84
N MET A 468 -7.54 -15.05 -18.81
CA MET A 468 -6.78 -13.82 -18.99
C MET A 468 -5.42 -14.15 -19.61
N ALA A 469 -5.02 -13.39 -20.63
CA ALA A 469 -3.75 -13.62 -21.29
C ALA A 469 -2.58 -13.35 -20.31
N PRO A 470 -1.55 -14.20 -20.24
CA PRO A 470 -0.42 -14.02 -19.33
C PRO A 470 0.27 -12.66 -19.47
N GLU A 471 0.31 -12.09 -20.67
CA GLU A 471 0.93 -10.80 -20.97
C GLU A 471 0.02 -9.59 -20.75
N TYR A 472 -1.23 -9.78 -20.30
CA TYR A 472 -2.20 -8.70 -20.10
C TYR A 472 -1.65 -7.59 -19.20
N TRP A 473 -1.01 -7.97 -18.09
CA TRP A 473 -0.43 -7.04 -17.11
C TRP A 473 0.90 -6.41 -17.51
N ASN A 474 1.46 -6.76 -18.66
CA ASN A 474 2.65 -6.10 -19.23
C ASN A 474 2.28 -4.95 -20.18
N LYS A 475 0.98 -4.71 -20.38
CA LYS A 475 0.44 -3.69 -21.28
C LYS A 475 -0.39 -2.70 -20.46
N ALA A 476 -0.73 -1.56 -21.07
CA ALA A 476 -1.67 -0.63 -20.46
C ALA A 476 -3.00 -1.35 -20.15
N PRO A 477 -3.41 -1.44 -18.87
CA PRO A 477 -4.57 -2.22 -18.50
C PRO A 477 -5.85 -1.48 -18.89
N ARG A 478 -6.85 -2.23 -19.39
CA ARG A 478 -8.19 -1.71 -19.70
C ARG A 478 -9.23 -2.72 -19.22
N ARG A 479 -10.11 -2.28 -18.31
CA ARG A 479 -11.19 -3.12 -17.78
C ARG A 479 -11.92 -3.83 -18.93
N GLN A 480 -12.22 -5.11 -18.72
CA GLN A 480 -12.92 -5.92 -19.71
C GLN A 480 -14.40 -5.56 -19.76
N CYS A 481 -15.00 -5.75 -20.93
CA CYS A 481 -16.41 -5.53 -21.16
C CYS A 481 -17.18 -6.83 -20.92
N CYS A 482 -18.48 -6.72 -20.78
CA CYS A 482 -19.35 -7.86 -20.56
C CYS A 482 -20.70 -7.70 -21.26
N GLU A 483 -21.35 -8.83 -21.45
CA GLU A 483 -22.60 -8.93 -22.20
C GLU A 483 -23.55 -9.86 -21.45
N VAL A 484 -24.76 -9.36 -21.15
CA VAL A 484 -25.83 -10.17 -20.58
C VAL A 484 -26.48 -10.94 -21.73
N MET A 485 -26.40 -12.27 -21.66
CA MET A 485 -26.87 -13.14 -22.73
C MET A 485 -28.39 -13.32 -22.63
N ASP A 486 -29.10 -13.17 -23.75
CA ASP A 486 -30.53 -13.43 -23.81
C ASP A 486 -30.83 -14.92 -23.63
N GLY A 487 -31.79 -15.22 -22.74
CA GLY A 487 -32.22 -16.58 -22.45
C GLY A 487 -33.59 -16.90 -23.03
N GLY A 488 -33.70 -17.87 -23.95
CA GLY A 488 -34.99 -18.49 -24.32
C GLY A 488 -35.45 -19.64 -23.38
N GLY A 489 -36.70 -19.62 -22.90
CA GLY A 489 -37.39 -20.73 -22.20
C GLY A 489 -37.65 -20.56 -20.68
N ARG A 490 -38.60 -21.33 -20.11
CA ARG A 490 -39.07 -21.24 -18.70
C ARG A 490 -38.02 -21.57 -17.62
N ARG A 491 -37.01 -22.41 -17.92
CA ARG A 491 -35.88 -22.70 -17.01
C ARG A 491 -34.97 -21.49 -16.75
N LYS A 492 -35.06 -20.42 -17.54
CA LYS A 492 -34.14 -19.27 -17.54
C LYS A 492 -34.61 -18.04 -16.75
N GLU A 493 -35.79 -18.05 -16.15
CA GLU A 493 -36.15 -16.97 -15.21
C GLU A 493 -35.36 -17.04 -13.90
N LYS A 494 -34.88 -18.24 -13.55
CA LYS A 494 -34.09 -18.50 -12.34
C LYS A 494 -32.58 -18.41 -12.58
N GLU A 495 -32.13 -18.27 -13.83
CA GLU A 495 -30.71 -18.27 -14.17
C GLU A 495 -30.36 -17.17 -15.17
N MET A 496 -29.33 -16.39 -14.86
CA MET A 496 -28.77 -15.38 -15.76
C MET A 496 -27.41 -15.84 -16.28
N SER A 497 -27.10 -15.55 -17.55
CA SER A 497 -25.78 -15.81 -18.12
C SER A 497 -25.12 -14.50 -18.55
N ILE A 498 -23.87 -14.31 -18.17
CA ILE A 498 -23.05 -13.16 -18.52
C ILE A 498 -21.76 -13.65 -19.16
N ARG A 499 -21.32 -12.99 -20.23
CA ARG A 499 -20.03 -13.25 -20.87
C ARG A 499 -19.09 -12.08 -20.68
N ILE A 500 -17.90 -12.32 -20.12
CA ILE A 500 -16.81 -11.33 -20.06
C ILE A 500 -15.95 -11.49 -21.33
N ARG A 501 -15.58 -10.37 -21.94
CA ARG A 501 -14.78 -10.31 -23.16
C ARG A 501 -13.92 -9.06 -23.23
N LYS A 502 -12.98 -9.02 -24.17
CA LYS A 502 -12.33 -7.77 -24.55
C LYS A 502 -13.38 -6.78 -25.05
N CYS A 503 -13.21 -5.51 -24.71
CA CYS A 503 -14.03 -4.44 -25.26
C CYS A 503 -13.77 -4.31 -26.76
N ARG A 504 -14.81 -3.98 -27.53
CA ARG A 504 -14.66 -3.56 -28.93
C ARG A 504 -13.93 -2.21 -28.98
N SER A 505 -13.34 -1.88 -30.12
CA SER A 505 -12.49 -0.68 -30.29
C SER A 505 -13.12 0.60 -29.74
N SER A 506 -14.40 0.85 -30.07
CA SER A 506 -15.18 2.03 -29.67
C SER A 506 -16.13 1.81 -28.48
N GLU A 507 -16.07 0.65 -27.82
CA GLU A 507 -16.99 0.33 -26.73
C GLU A 507 -16.58 0.98 -25.41
N THR A 508 -17.51 1.68 -24.77
CA THR A 508 -17.36 2.22 -23.42
C THR A 508 -18.09 1.33 -22.43
N ILE A 509 -17.57 1.28 -21.20
CA ILE A 509 -18.17 0.56 -20.06
C ILE A 509 -19.20 1.45 -19.37
#